data_AF-A0A849Q9S8-F1
#
_entry.id   AF-A0A849Q9S8-F1
#
_cell.length_a   1.000
_cell.length_b   1.000
_cell.length_c   1.000
_cell.angle_alpha   90.00
_cell.angle_beta   90.00
_cell.angle_gamma   90.00
#
_symmetry.space_group_name_H-M   'P 1'
#
loop_
_entity.id
_entity.type
_entity.pdbx_description
1 polymer ?
#
loop_
_entity_poly.entity_id
_entity_poly.type
_entity_poly.pdbx_seq_one_letter_code
_entity_poly.pdbx_strand_id
1 'polypeptide(L)'
;MICLGDGKMQKCPKCKEEIDKDDKFCKECGAKIVHAKKPKKKKIQMNYKIITPVAIILILIIIFFMFPKSQCGNNICDSGEDSTTCCMDCSCSNGYSCDGTSCKKLAQCGNGIIEEGETTDNCCIDVGCSFGKTCKDNTCIELKPEIGASFLQTSKSNSVTYLKAVGNDIGILTLTNTGNDDASNVKVTLSSPNNYFSDRTITFGTLNKNEQVQRTVDLTFLNNALDVTTNEKITIKAVISLSNSVNKEYNTDENFDMFISGRNYITWNEPEMIASWVTPTQPTIREFAAKATDGLPAGMDTSSTTVQLMAARWLFKTMRSYGVNYVNDVHTDGDYIQFPYETLKNKAGDCDDNAILYASLLEAIGLKSFLMLVPGHIFAGYIDSDGYAVPIETTSNDFDNALLSGISQYEKYAEQYDMIIPSSLWKSYPSVNLPESVQLNMPSITKQISDCELDFNLIDYWVASTNVQFVNSGNAPGAGCAAVATYENNNLKDQQYGCWTLNPGETKNVVFQLDVSITNIDNTGCSSY
;
A
#
# COMPACT_ATOMS: atom_id res chain seq x y z
N MET A 1 -52.94 -18.84 -36.13
CA MET A 1 -52.20 -17.57 -35.95
C MET A 1 -50.90 -17.70 -36.74
N ILE A 2 -50.84 -16.95 -37.84
CA ILE A 2 -49.67 -16.46 -38.60
C ILE A 2 -48.44 -17.39 -38.66
N CYS A 3 -48.34 -18.07 -39.81
CA CYS A 3 -47.08 -18.51 -40.40
C CYS A 3 -46.17 -17.33 -40.72
N LEU A 4 -44.86 -17.60 -40.85
CA LEU A 4 -43.84 -17.00 -41.74
C LEU A 4 -42.50 -17.20 -41.02
N GLY A 5 -41.42 -17.76 -41.56
CA GLY A 5 -41.09 -18.26 -42.89
C GLY A 5 -39.57 -18.52 -42.87
N ASP A 6 -39.11 -19.64 -43.42
CA ASP A 6 -37.72 -20.10 -43.38
C ASP A 6 -36.73 -19.07 -43.98
N GLY A 7 -35.95 -18.43 -43.12
CA GLY A 7 -34.82 -17.58 -43.50
C GLY A 7 -33.53 -18.41 -43.62
N LYS A 8 -32.99 -18.57 -44.84
CA LYS A 8 -31.67 -19.18 -45.06
C LYS A 8 -30.57 -18.32 -44.41
N MET A 9 -29.92 -18.85 -43.38
CA MET A 9 -28.75 -18.25 -42.71
C MET A 9 -27.55 -18.17 -43.68
N GLN A 10 -26.76 -17.10 -43.57
CA GLN A 10 -25.51 -16.90 -44.32
C GLN A 10 -24.31 -17.02 -43.38
N LYS A 11 -23.09 -17.21 -43.91
CA LYS A 11 -21.85 -17.24 -43.11
C LYS A 11 -21.02 -15.99 -43.37
N CYS A 12 -20.46 -15.42 -42.31
CA CYS A 12 -19.60 -14.25 -42.37
C CYS A 12 -18.37 -14.54 -43.25
N PRO A 13 -18.05 -13.69 -44.25
CA PRO A 13 -16.92 -13.93 -45.14
C PRO A 13 -15.55 -13.81 -44.46
N LYS A 14 -15.48 -13.22 -43.26
CA LYS A 14 -14.22 -13.04 -42.51
C LYS A 14 -13.99 -14.13 -41.46
N CYS A 15 -14.97 -14.44 -40.61
CA CYS A 15 -14.84 -15.42 -39.53
C CYS A 15 -15.65 -16.71 -39.72
N LYS A 16 -16.45 -16.82 -40.80
CA LYS A 16 -17.31 -17.97 -41.14
C LYS A 16 -18.46 -18.28 -40.16
N GLU A 17 -18.69 -17.44 -39.16
CA GLU A 17 -19.83 -17.58 -38.25
C GLU A 17 -21.17 -17.31 -38.92
N GLU A 18 -22.22 -17.95 -38.42
CA GLU A 18 -23.56 -17.82 -38.98
C GLU A 18 -24.20 -16.47 -38.63
N ILE A 19 -24.78 -15.82 -39.64
CA ILE A 19 -25.34 -14.48 -39.58
C ILE A 19 -26.73 -14.45 -40.19
N ASP A 20 -27.59 -13.61 -39.62
CA ASP A 20 -28.91 -13.33 -40.18
C ASP A 20 -28.75 -12.50 -41.46
N LYS A 21 -29.65 -12.69 -42.42
CA LYS A 21 -29.59 -12.07 -43.74
C LYS A 21 -29.77 -10.54 -43.70
N ASP A 22 -30.33 -10.02 -42.62
CA ASP A 22 -30.59 -8.59 -42.42
C ASP A 22 -29.52 -7.89 -41.55
N ASP A 23 -28.55 -8.63 -41.00
CA ASP A 23 -27.46 -8.05 -40.21
C ASP A 23 -26.50 -7.23 -41.12
N LYS A 24 -26.31 -5.95 -40.79
CA LYS A 24 -25.41 -5.04 -41.54
C LYS A 24 -23.93 -5.23 -41.18
N PHE A 25 -23.65 -5.83 -40.03
CA PHE A 25 -22.32 -6.11 -39.50
C PHE A 25 -22.32 -7.47 -38.79
N CYS A 26 -21.24 -8.24 -38.90
CA CYS A 26 -21.06 -9.46 -38.13
C CYS A 26 -20.85 -9.13 -36.65
N LYS A 27 -21.69 -9.68 -35.78
CA LYS A 27 -21.66 -9.43 -34.32
C LYS A 27 -20.37 -9.92 -33.65
N GLU A 28 -19.74 -10.95 -34.20
CA GLU A 28 -18.52 -11.55 -33.64
C GLU A 28 -17.22 -10.84 -34.07
N CYS A 29 -17.13 -10.35 -35.30
CA CYS A 29 -15.87 -9.78 -35.82
C CYS A 29 -15.98 -8.35 -36.38
N GLY A 30 -17.17 -7.75 -36.30
CA GLY A 30 -17.44 -6.38 -36.75
C GLY A 30 -17.42 -6.16 -38.27
N ALA A 31 -17.24 -7.22 -39.07
CA ALA A 31 -17.13 -7.10 -40.53
C ALA A 31 -18.46 -6.66 -41.17
N LYS A 32 -18.43 -5.64 -42.03
CA LYS A 32 -19.60 -5.11 -42.74
C LYS A 32 -20.08 -6.07 -43.85
N ILE A 33 -21.35 -6.42 -43.84
CA ILE A 33 -21.95 -7.36 -44.81
C ILE A 33 -22.52 -6.54 -45.98
N VAL A 34 -21.93 -6.67 -47.16
CA VAL A 34 -22.23 -5.81 -48.31
C VAL A 34 -23.36 -6.42 -49.15
N HIS A 35 -24.50 -5.73 -49.24
CA HIS A 35 -25.55 -6.00 -50.23
C HIS A 35 -25.85 -4.75 -51.06
N ALA A 36 -25.37 -4.70 -52.29
CA ALA A 36 -25.83 -3.74 -53.29
C ALA A 36 -25.71 -4.31 -54.72
N LYS A 37 -26.86 -4.45 -55.39
CA LYS A 37 -26.99 -4.75 -56.82
C LYS A 37 -26.63 -3.51 -57.66
N LYS A 38 -25.89 -3.70 -58.77
CA LYS A 38 -25.78 -2.75 -59.89
C LYS A 38 -26.47 -3.34 -61.13
N PRO A 39 -27.15 -2.54 -61.99
CA PRO A 39 -27.71 -3.02 -63.25
C PRO A 39 -26.64 -3.07 -64.36
N LYS A 40 -26.77 -4.05 -65.26
CA LYS A 40 -25.87 -4.35 -66.38
C LYS A 40 -26.12 -3.44 -67.59
N LYS A 41 -25.06 -3.00 -68.26
CA LYS A 41 -25.07 -2.66 -69.71
C LYS A 41 -24.28 -3.73 -70.47
N LYS A 42 -24.90 -4.31 -71.51
CA LYS A 42 -24.27 -5.23 -72.46
C LYS A 42 -23.53 -4.43 -73.54
N LYS A 43 -22.30 -4.84 -73.86
CA LYS A 43 -21.62 -4.56 -75.14
C LYS A 43 -21.87 -5.74 -76.09
N ILE A 44 -22.20 -5.47 -77.35
CA ILE A 44 -22.00 -6.41 -78.45
C ILE A 44 -21.38 -5.64 -79.62
N GLN A 45 -20.40 -6.30 -80.25
CA GLN A 45 -19.48 -5.84 -81.27
C GLN A 45 -20.14 -5.62 -82.65
N MET A 46 -19.52 -4.72 -83.43
CA MET A 46 -19.72 -4.56 -84.87
C MET A 46 -19.01 -5.66 -85.66
N ASN A 47 -19.58 -6.04 -86.81
CA ASN A 47 -18.78 -6.50 -87.95
C ASN A 47 -19.40 -6.05 -89.29
N TYR A 48 -18.50 -5.80 -90.24
CA TYR A 48 -18.67 -5.12 -91.53
C TYR A 48 -19.52 -5.86 -92.58
N LYS A 49 -20.16 -5.11 -93.50
CA LYS A 49 -20.11 -5.41 -94.95
C LYS A 49 -20.51 -4.20 -95.82
N ILE A 50 -19.90 -4.22 -97.00
CA ILE A 50 -19.73 -3.24 -98.08
C ILE A 50 -21.00 -3.14 -98.95
N ILE A 51 -21.21 -1.99 -99.63
CA ILE A 51 -21.55 -1.80 -101.07
C ILE A 51 -22.17 -0.39 -101.30
N THR A 52 -21.47 0.40 -102.11
CA THR A 52 -21.85 1.62 -102.88
C THR A 52 -22.95 1.34 -103.95
N PRO A 53 -23.45 2.29 -104.78
CA PRO A 53 -23.43 3.77 -104.79
C PRO A 53 -24.76 4.44 -105.28
N VAL A 54 -24.72 5.78 -105.46
CA VAL A 54 -25.49 6.64 -106.39
C VAL A 54 -26.92 7.06 -106.00
N ALA A 55 -27.15 8.38 -105.84
CA ALA A 55 -27.98 9.21 -106.74
C ALA A 55 -28.53 10.50 -106.10
N ILE A 56 -28.21 11.65 -106.74
CA ILE A 56 -29.14 12.77 -107.07
C ILE A 56 -29.52 13.72 -105.90
N ILE A 57 -28.88 14.90 -105.76
CA ILE A 57 -29.10 16.20 -106.45
C ILE A 57 -30.20 17.08 -105.77
N LEU A 58 -29.90 18.39 -105.67
CA LEU A 58 -30.76 19.55 -105.36
C LEU A 58 -31.22 19.63 -103.89
N ILE A 59 -30.88 20.65 -103.10
CA ILE A 59 -31.30 22.05 -103.31
C ILE A 59 -30.26 23.02 -102.70
N LEU A 60 -30.06 24.07 -103.47
CA LEU A 60 -29.28 25.27 -103.27
C LEU A 60 -30.03 26.30 -102.38
N ILE A 61 -29.24 27.10 -101.65
CA ILE A 61 -29.40 28.54 -101.37
C ILE A 61 -30.05 28.98 -100.03
N ILE A 62 -29.42 30.04 -99.48
CA ILE A 62 -29.70 30.93 -98.32
C ILE A 62 -29.33 30.31 -96.96
N ILE A 63 -28.33 30.74 -96.18
CA ILE A 63 -27.93 32.08 -95.67
C ILE A 63 -26.43 32.00 -95.30
N PHE A 64 -25.50 32.66 -96.01
CA PHE A 64 -24.94 34.00 -95.73
C PHE A 64 -24.40 34.25 -94.30
N PHE A 65 -23.10 34.02 -94.14
CA PHE A 65 -22.14 34.81 -93.34
C PHE A 65 -22.14 34.78 -91.80
N MET A 66 -20.88 34.85 -91.32
CA MET A 66 -20.40 35.12 -89.96
C MET A 66 -20.33 33.92 -89.02
N PHE A 67 -19.16 33.27 -89.02
CA PHE A 67 -18.66 32.56 -87.84
C PHE A 67 -18.57 33.54 -86.66
N PRO A 68 -19.32 33.35 -85.56
CA PRO A 68 -18.91 33.94 -84.31
C PRO A 68 -17.62 33.25 -83.87
N LYS A 69 -16.65 34.03 -83.39
CA LYS A 69 -15.56 33.47 -82.60
C LYS A 69 -16.22 32.74 -81.42
N SER A 70 -15.85 31.49 -81.18
CA SER A 70 -16.28 30.75 -80.02
C SER A 70 -16.04 31.60 -78.76
N GLN A 71 -17.09 31.81 -77.96
CA GLN A 71 -17.06 32.66 -76.78
C GLN A 71 -17.27 31.78 -75.57
N CYS A 72 -16.18 31.56 -74.84
CA CYS A 72 -16.20 30.80 -73.61
C CYS A 72 -17.15 31.41 -72.56
N GLY A 73 -18.05 30.60 -72.00
CA GLY A 73 -19.03 30.95 -70.98
C GLY A 73 -20.49 30.99 -71.45
N ASN A 74 -20.82 30.37 -72.59
CA ASN A 74 -22.18 30.35 -73.15
C ASN A 74 -22.98 29.08 -72.77
N ASN A 75 -22.41 28.19 -71.93
CA ASN A 75 -22.91 26.87 -71.52
C ASN A 75 -23.04 25.82 -72.65
N ILE A 76 -22.39 26.01 -73.79
CA ILE A 76 -22.45 25.09 -74.95
C ILE A 76 -21.03 24.86 -75.48
N CYS A 77 -20.54 23.62 -75.43
CA CYS A 77 -19.21 23.27 -75.95
C CYS A 77 -19.19 23.27 -77.49
N ASP A 78 -18.75 24.38 -78.09
CA ASP A 78 -18.76 24.61 -79.54
C ASP A 78 -17.55 23.98 -80.28
N SER A 79 -17.65 23.75 -81.59
CA SER A 79 -16.57 23.15 -82.40
C SER A 79 -15.37 24.11 -82.53
N GLY A 80 -14.36 23.92 -81.69
CA GLY A 80 -13.20 24.80 -81.52
C GLY A 80 -12.84 25.05 -80.06
N GLU A 81 -13.74 24.72 -79.14
CA GLU A 81 -13.55 24.72 -77.70
C GLU A 81 -13.23 23.30 -77.22
N ASP A 82 -12.19 23.17 -76.42
CA ASP A 82 -11.85 21.94 -75.71
C ASP A 82 -11.44 22.27 -74.27
N SER A 83 -11.06 21.26 -73.48
CA SER A 83 -10.64 21.43 -72.08
C SER A 83 -9.41 22.36 -71.89
N THR A 84 -8.72 22.73 -72.96
CA THR A 84 -7.55 23.63 -72.93
C THR A 84 -7.86 25.04 -73.43
N THR A 85 -8.92 25.23 -74.22
CA THR A 85 -9.33 26.54 -74.76
C THR A 85 -10.59 27.14 -74.13
N CYS A 86 -11.53 26.31 -73.64
CA CYS A 86 -12.68 26.77 -72.85
C CYS A 86 -13.26 25.65 -71.97
N CYS A 87 -12.77 25.55 -70.74
CA CYS A 87 -13.22 24.54 -69.79
C CYS A 87 -14.60 24.79 -69.15
N MET A 88 -15.15 26.01 -69.27
CA MET A 88 -16.45 26.38 -68.67
C MET A 88 -17.60 25.66 -69.36
N ASP A 89 -17.51 25.51 -70.69
CA ASP A 89 -18.59 24.94 -71.51
C ASP A 89 -18.33 23.45 -71.84
N CYS A 90 -17.06 23.05 -71.97
CA CYS A 90 -16.67 21.69 -72.36
C CYS A 90 -16.37 20.73 -71.20
N SER A 91 -16.33 21.22 -69.96
CA SER A 91 -15.93 20.50 -68.75
C SER A 91 -14.50 19.96 -68.77
N CYS A 92 -13.90 19.84 -67.58
CA CYS A 92 -12.57 19.27 -67.44
C CYS A 92 -12.58 17.74 -67.37
N SER A 93 -11.47 17.11 -67.78
CA SER A 93 -11.22 15.69 -67.53
C SER A 93 -11.15 15.40 -66.03
N ASN A 94 -11.46 14.16 -65.61
CA ASN A 94 -11.41 13.75 -64.20
C ASN A 94 -10.07 14.13 -63.55
N GLY A 95 -10.11 14.89 -62.44
CA GLY A 95 -8.92 15.39 -61.74
C GLY A 95 -8.46 16.79 -62.12
N TYR A 96 -9.27 17.55 -62.88
CA TYR A 96 -9.01 18.94 -63.24
C TYR A 96 -10.25 19.82 -62.96
N SER A 97 -10.06 21.07 -62.56
CA SER A 97 -11.11 22.09 -62.37
C SER A 97 -10.89 23.28 -63.28
N CYS A 98 -11.99 23.85 -63.78
CA CYS A 98 -11.94 24.99 -64.68
C CYS A 98 -11.70 26.30 -63.89
N ASP A 99 -10.70 27.08 -64.28
CA ASP A 99 -10.40 28.40 -63.70
C ASP A 99 -11.00 29.59 -64.46
N GLY A 100 -11.86 29.30 -65.44
CA GLY A 100 -12.53 30.29 -66.29
C GLY A 100 -12.13 30.20 -67.75
N THR A 101 -10.91 29.76 -68.09
CA THR A 101 -10.53 29.52 -69.50
C THR A 101 -9.70 28.26 -69.71
N SER A 102 -9.05 27.74 -68.66
CA SER A 102 -8.21 26.55 -68.74
C SER A 102 -8.48 25.55 -67.62
N CYS A 103 -8.33 24.26 -67.92
CA CYS A 103 -8.41 23.22 -66.89
C CYS A 103 -7.12 23.21 -66.06
N LYS A 104 -7.19 23.65 -64.79
CA LYS A 104 -6.13 23.44 -63.80
C LYS A 104 -6.25 22.05 -63.18
N LYS A 105 -5.12 21.38 -62.96
CA LYS A 105 -5.08 20.10 -62.25
C LYS A 105 -5.58 20.33 -60.81
N LEU A 106 -6.55 19.53 -60.37
CA LEU A 106 -6.97 19.53 -58.97
C LEU A 106 -5.83 18.94 -58.14
N ALA A 107 -5.40 19.66 -57.11
CA ALA A 107 -4.42 19.19 -56.14
C ALA A 107 -4.81 17.80 -55.61
N GLN A 108 -3.88 16.86 -55.66
CA GLN A 108 -4.10 15.48 -55.20
C GLN A 108 -3.22 15.13 -54.02
N CYS A 109 -3.80 15.25 -52.83
CA CYS A 109 -3.07 14.96 -51.61
C CYS A 109 -2.62 13.49 -51.49
N GLY A 110 -1.37 13.30 -51.04
CA GLY A 110 -0.68 12.04 -50.85
C GLY A 110 0.11 11.57 -52.07
N ASN A 111 0.37 12.43 -53.06
CA ASN A 111 1.12 12.08 -54.26
C ASN A 111 2.64 12.37 -54.12
N GLY A 112 3.06 12.97 -53.00
CA GLY A 112 4.45 13.32 -52.70
C GLY A 112 4.96 14.60 -53.36
N ILE A 113 4.09 15.41 -53.96
CA ILE A 113 4.41 16.67 -54.65
C ILE A 113 3.49 17.76 -54.11
N ILE A 114 4.07 18.86 -53.62
CA ILE A 114 3.29 20.02 -53.15
C ILE A 114 2.71 20.78 -54.35
N GLU A 115 1.39 20.70 -54.55
CA GLU A 115 0.66 21.34 -55.65
C GLU A 115 -0.01 22.67 -55.24
N GLU A 116 -0.30 23.55 -56.21
CA GLU A 116 -0.97 24.83 -55.97
C GLU A 116 -2.39 24.59 -55.42
N GLY A 117 -2.63 25.00 -54.17
CA GLY A 117 -3.89 24.76 -53.45
C GLY A 117 -3.78 23.77 -52.29
N GLU A 118 -2.64 23.08 -52.15
CA GLU A 118 -2.32 22.28 -50.98
C GLU A 118 -1.82 23.17 -49.84
N THR A 119 -2.45 23.06 -48.68
CA THR A 119 -2.10 23.77 -47.45
C THR A 119 -1.99 22.77 -46.31
N THR A 120 -1.43 23.21 -45.18
CA THR A 120 -1.39 22.41 -43.95
C THR A 120 -2.78 21.99 -43.46
N ASP A 121 -3.84 22.69 -43.87
CA ASP A 121 -5.21 22.47 -43.41
C ASP A 121 -5.99 21.50 -44.31
N ASN A 122 -5.61 21.36 -45.59
CA ASN A 122 -6.32 20.49 -46.55
C ASN A 122 -5.45 19.35 -47.13
N CYS A 123 -4.13 19.40 -46.97
CA CYS A 123 -3.21 18.37 -47.43
C CYS A 123 -1.91 18.28 -46.59
N CYS A 124 -2.02 17.76 -45.37
CA CYS A 124 -0.83 17.61 -44.53
C CYS A 124 0.11 16.47 -44.93
N ILE A 125 -0.35 15.54 -45.79
CA ILE A 125 0.47 14.40 -46.23
C ILE A 125 1.62 14.88 -47.12
N ASP A 126 1.36 15.86 -47.99
CA ASP A 126 2.37 16.42 -48.89
C ASP A 126 3.02 17.69 -48.33
N VAL A 127 2.24 18.58 -47.69
CA VAL A 127 2.73 19.87 -47.17
C VAL A 127 3.41 19.73 -45.79
N GLY A 128 3.06 18.69 -45.04
CA GLY A 128 3.45 18.55 -43.63
C GLY A 128 2.58 19.40 -42.68
N CYS A 129 2.93 19.39 -41.40
CA CYS A 129 2.22 20.11 -40.35
C CYS A 129 3.09 21.18 -39.69
N SER A 130 2.44 22.19 -39.10
CA SER A 130 3.10 23.17 -38.23
C SER A 130 3.78 22.50 -37.03
N PHE A 131 4.79 23.16 -36.45
CA PHE A 131 5.51 22.67 -35.26
C PHE A 131 4.56 22.21 -34.14
N GLY A 132 4.85 21.04 -33.54
CA GLY A 132 4.03 20.43 -32.49
C GLY A 132 2.79 19.68 -32.98
N LYS A 133 2.66 19.43 -34.28
CA LYS A 133 1.58 18.63 -34.88
C LYS A 133 2.14 17.52 -35.78
N THR A 134 1.38 16.45 -35.93
CA THR A 134 1.65 15.36 -36.88
C THR A 134 0.48 15.16 -37.82
N CYS A 135 0.75 14.72 -39.04
CA CYS A 135 -0.29 14.41 -40.01
C CYS A 135 -0.87 13.01 -39.73
N LYS A 136 -2.20 12.92 -39.57
CA LYS A 136 -2.94 11.66 -39.47
C LYS A 136 -4.22 11.78 -40.28
N ASP A 137 -4.46 10.83 -41.18
CA ASP A 137 -5.65 10.81 -42.05
C ASP A 137 -5.87 12.15 -42.79
N ASN A 138 -4.79 12.72 -43.30
CA ASN A 138 -4.75 14.02 -43.98
C ASN A 138 -5.21 15.23 -43.12
N THR A 139 -5.16 15.10 -41.80
CA THR A 139 -5.43 16.19 -40.86
C THR A 139 -4.24 16.38 -39.92
N CYS A 140 -3.82 17.63 -39.69
CA CYS A 140 -2.82 17.93 -38.66
C CYS A 140 -3.42 17.84 -37.26
N ILE A 141 -2.97 16.86 -36.48
CA ILE A 141 -3.36 16.67 -35.08
C ILE A 141 -2.21 17.06 -34.15
N GLU A 142 -2.52 17.58 -32.96
CA GLU A 142 -1.48 17.92 -31.97
C GLU A 142 -0.72 16.68 -31.51
N LEU A 143 0.60 16.82 -31.36
CA LEU A 143 1.45 15.87 -30.68
C LEU A 143 1.18 15.98 -29.17
N LYS A 144 0.46 14.98 -28.66
CA LYS A 144 -0.01 14.92 -27.29
C LYS A 144 0.19 13.50 -26.74
N PRO A 145 1.07 13.33 -25.75
CA PRO A 145 1.11 12.10 -24.97
C PRO A 145 -0.16 11.96 -24.14
N GLU A 146 -0.61 10.71 -23.95
CA GLU A 146 -1.76 10.38 -23.11
C GLU A 146 -1.34 9.24 -22.20
N ILE A 147 -1.25 9.50 -20.90
CA ILE A 147 -0.75 8.53 -19.93
C ILE A 147 -1.94 7.93 -19.19
N GLY A 148 -2.19 6.64 -19.42
CA GLY A 148 -3.03 5.83 -18.55
C GLY A 148 -2.20 5.30 -17.39
N ALA A 149 -2.77 5.26 -16.19
CA ALA A 149 -2.11 4.77 -14.99
C ALA A 149 -2.96 3.76 -14.24
N SER A 150 -2.33 2.75 -13.66
CA SER A 150 -2.98 1.77 -12.80
C SER A 150 -2.08 1.42 -11.61
N PHE A 151 -2.68 1.29 -10.43
CA PHE A 151 -1.99 0.89 -9.20
C PHE A 151 -2.47 -0.49 -8.76
N LEU A 152 -1.50 -1.36 -8.44
CA LEU A 152 -1.74 -2.68 -7.84
C LEU A 152 -1.10 -2.70 -6.46
N GLN A 153 -1.90 -2.83 -5.41
CA GLN A 153 -1.41 -2.99 -4.06
C GLN A 153 -0.80 -4.40 -3.88
N THR A 154 0.42 -4.46 -3.33
CA THR A 154 1.18 -5.71 -3.15
C THR A 154 1.83 -5.83 -1.77
N SER A 155 1.53 -4.91 -0.85
CA SER A 155 2.04 -4.91 0.52
C SER A 155 1.73 -6.24 1.22
N LYS A 156 2.70 -6.75 2.00
CA LYS A 156 2.53 -7.97 2.81
C LYS A 156 1.38 -7.87 3.82
N SER A 157 1.18 -6.69 4.37
CA SER A 157 0.09 -6.37 5.28
C SER A 157 -0.44 -4.97 4.98
N ASN A 158 -1.74 -4.80 5.18
CA ASN A 158 -2.43 -3.53 4.99
C ASN A 158 -2.67 -2.80 6.31
N SER A 159 -2.27 -3.38 7.44
CA SER A 159 -2.32 -2.72 8.76
C SER A 159 -1.54 -1.42 8.71
N VAL A 160 -2.17 -0.30 9.09
CA VAL A 160 -1.49 1.00 9.12
C VAL A 160 -0.27 1.00 10.06
N THR A 161 -0.26 0.13 11.08
CA THR A 161 0.92 -0.04 11.95
C THR A 161 2.07 -0.68 11.20
N TYR A 162 1.82 -1.74 10.43
CA TYR A 162 2.83 -2.33 9.55
C TYR A 162 3.30 -1.34 8.48
N LEU A 163 2.37 -0.68 7.79
CA LEU A 163 2.67 0.29 6.73
C LEU A 163 3.49 1.48 7.26
N LYS A 164 3.25 1.88 8.52
CA LYS A 164 4.03 2.89 9.22
C LYS A 164 5.42 2.42 9.65
N ALA A 165 5.54 1.19 10.12
CA ALA A 165 6.83 0.64 10.52
C ALA A 165 7.77 0.47 9.31
N VAL A 166 7.22 -0.03 8.20
CA VAL A 166 8.02 -0.59 7.09
C VAL A 166 8.02 0.33 5.86
N GLY A 167 6.85 0.80 5.42
CA GLY A 167 6.71 1.85 4.39
C GLY A 167 7.27 1.56 2.99
N ASN A 168 7.80 0.37 2.73
CA ASN A 168 8.31 -0.03 1.42
C ASN A 168 7.41 -1.08 0.75
N ASP A 169 7.55 -1.22 -0.57
CA ASP A 169 6.87 -2.23 -1.39
C ASP A 169 5.34 -2.20 -1.25
N ILE A 170 4.74 -1.01 -1.17
CA ILE A 170 3.29 -0.82 -0.98
C ILE A 170 2.50 -1.34 -2.19
N GLY A 171 3.06 -1.20 -3.38
CA GLY A 171 2.42 -1.60 -4.61
C GLY A 171 3.26 -1.33 -5.85
N ILE A 172 2.66 -1.62 -7.01
CA ILE A 172 3.24 -1.40 -8.32
C ILE A 172 2.39 -0.37 -9.06
N LEU A 173 2.99 0.75 -9.45
CA LEU A 173 2.41 1.74 -10.33
C LEU A 173 2.83 1.45 -11.77
N THR A 174 1.86 1.22 -12.63
CA THR A 174 2.06 0.99 -14.07
C THR A 174 1.57 2.20 -14.85
N LEU A 175 2.44 2.76 -15.71
CA LEU A 175 2.08 3.81 -16.65
C LEU A 175 2.13 3.26 -18.08
N THR A 176 1.17 3.66 -18.90
CA THR A 176 1.09 3.30 -20.33
C THR A 176 0.85 4.56 -21.14
N ASN A 177 1.69 4.85 -22.13
CA ASN A 177 1.49 5.98 -23.04
C ASN A 177 0.64 5.53 -24.24
N THR A 178 -0.65 5.87 -24.25
CA THR A 178 -1.58 5.59 -25.35
C THR A 178 -1.70 6.74 -26.34
N GLY A 179 -0.97 7.84 -26.10
CA GLY A 179 -1.02 9.05 -26.91
C GLY A 179 -0.37 8.89 -28.27
N ASN A 180 -0.32 9.99 -29.02
CA ASN A 180 0.30 10.02 -30.34
C ASN A 180 1.74 10.58 -30.36
N ASP A 181 2.28 10.93 -29.20
CA ASP A 181 3.60 11.51 -28.99
C ASP A 181 4.33 10.87 -27.80
N ASP A 182 5.65 11.03 -27.75
CA ASP A 182 6.46 10.60 -26.63
C ASP A 182 6.25 11.54 -25.43
N ALA A 183 6.28 10.98 -24.22
CA ALA A 183 6.21 11.73 -22.99
C ALA A 183 7.60 11.82 -22.36
N SER A 184 8.07 13.02 -22.08
CA SER A 184 9.33 13.28 -21.39
C SER A 184 9.08 13.84 -20.00
N ASN A 185 10.08 13.73 -19.12
CA ASN A 185 10.01 14.21 -17.73
C ASN A 185 8.78 13.69 -16.95
N VAL A 186 8.33 12.47 -17.24
CA VAL A 186 7.15 11.87 -16.63
C VAL A 186 7.41 11.64 -15.15
N LYS A 187 6.57 12.26 -14.31
CA LYS A 187 6.59 12.14 -12.85
C LYS A 187 5.16 11.96 -12.34
N VAL A 188 5.01 11.13 -11.33
CA VAL A 188 3.74 10.94 -10.62
C VAL A 188 3.91 11.33 -9.17
N THR A 189 3.14 12.30 -8.71
CA THR A 189 3.08 12.71 -7.31
C THR A 189 1.85 12.12 -6.65
N LEU A 190 2.06 11.23 -5.69
CA LEU A 190 1.02 10.58 -4.90
C LEU A 190 0.79 11.36 -3.61
N SER A 191 -0.46 11.55 -3.24
CA SER A 191 -0.89 12.19 -1.98
C SER A 191 -2.08 11.43 -1.37
N SER A 192 -2.14 11.39 -0.04
CA SER A 192 -3.20 10.72 0.72
C SER A 192 -4.21 11.71 1.32
N PRO A 193 -5.45 11.29 1.59
CA PRO A 193 -6.35 12.04 2.47
C PRO A 193 -5.72 12.21 3.85
N ASN A 194 -6.06 13.31 4.54
CA ASN A 194 -5.67 13.60 5.92
C ASN A 194 -4.15 13.50 6.22
N ASN A 195 -3.30 13.53 5.20
CA ASN A 195 -1.85 13.31 5.31
C ASN A 195 -1.50 11.98 5.99
N TYR A 196 -2.15 10.88 5.62
CA TYR A 196 -1.77 9.54 6.09
C TYR A 196 -0.35 9.14 5.68
N PHE A 197 0.14 9.56 4.51
CA PHE A 197 1.54 9.45 4.13
C PHE A 197 2.07 10.76 3.55
N SER A 198 3.39 10.95 3.59
CA SER A 198 4.04 12.09 2.97
C SER A 198 3.93 12.01 1.45
N ASP A 199 3.64 13.14 0.79
CA ASP A 199 3.61 13.22 -0.67
C ASP A 199 4.86 12.58 -1.30
N ARG A 200 4.63 11.73 -2.30
CA ARG A 200 5.67 10.92 -2.92
C ARG A 200 5.71 11.14 -4.42
N THR A 201 6.81 11.71 -4.92
CA THR A 201 7.04 11.83 -6.37
C THR A 201 7.89 10.67 -6.88
N ILE A 202 7.36 9.93 -7.84
CA ILE A 202 8.04 8.84 -8.55
C ILE A 202 8.37 9.33 -9.96
N THR A 203 9.64 9.22 -10.36
CA THR A 203 10.10 9.63 -11.69
C THR A 203 10.19 8.44 -12.63
N PHE A 204 9.56 8.57 -13.80
CA PHE A 204 9.57 7.57 -14.86
C PHE A 204 10.49 7.94 -16.02
N GLY A 205 10.84 9.22 -16.16
CA GLY A 205 11.76 9.69 -17.20
C GLY A 205 11.03 9.88 -18.53
N THR A 206 11.53 9.26 -19.59
CA THR A 206 10.89 9.29 -20.91
C THR A 206 10.08 8.01 -21.10
N LEU A 207 8.86 8.18 -21.62
CA LEU A 207 7.96 7.10 -21.98
C LEU A 207 7.55 7.25 -23.44
N ASN A 208 8.08 6.37 -24.28
CA ASN A 208 7.81 6.40 -25.70
C ASN A 208 6.34 6.08 -25.98
N LYS A 209 5.87 6.48 -27.16
CA LYS A 209 4.55 6.12 -27.63
C LYS A 209 4.31 4.60 -27.60
N ASN A 210 3.17 4.18 -27.04
CA ASN A 210 2.78 2.79 -26.79
C ASN A 210 3.67 2.03 -25.79
N GLU A 211 4.59 2.70 -25.11
CA GLU A 211 5.41 2.08 -24.07
C GLU A 211 4.61 1.93 -22.77
N GLN A 212 4.90 0.84 -22.06
CA GLN A 212 4.44 0.58 -20.71
C GLN A 212 5.63 0.42 -19.78
N VAL A 213 5.55 1.02 -18.60
CA VAL A 213 6.60 0.96 -17.58
C VAL A 213 5.99 0.74 -16.20
N GLN A 214 6.71 0.03 -15.35
CA GLN A 214 6.31 -0.25 -13.97
C GLN A 214 7.35 0.28 -12.99
N ARG A 215 6.89 0.78 -11.84
CA ARG A 215 7.72 1.15 -10.70
C ARG A 215 7.07 0.70 -9.40
N THR A 216 7.89 0.24 -8.47
CA THR A 216 7.48 0.01 -7.10
C THR A 216 7.16 1.33 -6.41
N VAL A 217 6.18 1.30 -5.52
CA VAL A 217 5.71 2.44 -4.73
C VAL A 217 6.09 2.21 -3.27
N ASP A 218 6.97 3.07 -2.76
CA ASP A 218 7.30 3.16 -1.34
C ASP A 218 6.68 4.45 -0.77
N LEU A 219 6.05 4.38 0.39
CA LEU A 219 5.35 5.49 1.05
C LEU A 219 5.75 5.60 2.51
N THR A 220 6.07 6.81 2.96
CA THR A 220 6.33 7.07 4.37
C THR A 220 5.04 7.47 5.08
N PHE A 221 4.45 6.55 5.84
CA PHE A 221 3.24 6.81 6.60
C PHE A 221 3.50 7.68 7.84
N LEU A 222 2.67 8.70 8.03
CA LEU A 222 2.74 9.68 9.09
C LEU A 222 1.93 9.24 10.32
N ASN A 223 2.02 9.98 11.43
CA ASN A 223 1.28 9.64 12.66
C ASN A 223 -0.24 9.70 12.45
N ASN A 224 -0.73 10.58 11.57
CA ASN A 224 -2.16 10.67 11.26
C ASN A 224 -2.74 9.37 10.70
N ALA A 225 -1.93 8.50 10.08
CA ALA A 225 -2.40 7.19 9.64
C ALA A 225 -2.83 6.28 10.80
N LEU A 226 -2.29 6.50 12.00
CA LEU A 226 -2.65 5.73 13.20
C LEU A 226 -4.05 6.09 13.73
N ASP A 227 -4.67 7.15 13.23
CA ASP A 227 -6.07 7.49 13.57
C ASP A 227 -7.06 6.49 12.92
N VAL A 228 -6.62 5.74 11.91
CA VAL A 228 -7.39 4.68 11.27
C VAL A 228 -7.50 3.49 12.23
N THR A 229 -8.72 3.23 12.70
CA THR A 229 -9.04 2.18 13.68
C THR A 229 -9.81 1.01 13.09
N THR A 230 -10.33 1.16 11.87
CA THR A 230 -11.14 0.15 11.18
C THR A 230 -10.61 -0.06 9.78
N ASN A 231 -10.97 -1.20 9.18
CA ASN A 231 -10.63 -1.47 7.79
C ASN A 231 -11.40 -0.51 6.89
N GLU A 232 -10.66 0.21 6.04
CA GLU A 232 -11.25 1.17 5.11
C GLU A 232 -10.48 1.22 3.79
N LYS A 233 -11.13 1.82 2.81
CA LYS A 233 -10.58 2.03 1.48
C LYS A 233 -10.28 3.51 1.34
N ILE A 234 -9.01 3.87 1.16
CA ILE A 234 -8.58 5.25 0.96
C ILE A 234 -8.34 5.51 -0.52
N THR A 235 -8.61 6.75 -0.95
CA THR A 235 -8.33 7.20 -2.32
C THR A 235 -7.04 8.00 -2.34
N ILE A 236 -6.00 7.45 -2.96
CA ILE A 236 -4.75 8.14 -3.29
C ILE A 236 -5.00 9.02 -4.51
N LYS A 237 -4.69 10.31 -4.38
CA LYS A 237 -4.62 11.20 -5.53
C LYS A 237 -3.24 11.10 -6.17
N ALA A 238 -3.20 10.89 -7.49
CA ALA A 238 -1.99 10.82 -8.29
C ALA A 238 -1.97 11.93 -9.34
N VAL A 239 -1.05 12.88 -9.20
CA VAL A 239 -0.82 13.95 -10.19
C VAL A 239 0.30 13.54 -11.12
N ILE A 240 -0.02 13.29 -12.38
CA ILE A 240 0.93 12.92 -13.43
C ILE A 240 1.34 14.19 -14.18
N SER A 241 2.61 14.55 -14.07
CA SER A 241 3.23 15.69 -14.76
C SER A 241 4.20 15.19 -15.83
N LEU A 242 4.17 15.80 -17.02
CA LEU A 242 4.98 15.40 -18.16
C LEU A 242 5.15 16.56 -19.16
N SER A 243 6.05 16.39 -20.12
CA SER A 243 6.20 17.26 -21.27
C SER A 243 6.16 16.47 -22.57
N ASN A 244 5.58 17.02 -23.62
CA ASN A 244 5.60 16.38 -24.95
C ASN A 244 6.94 16.62 -25.68
N SER A 245 7.08 16.12 -26.90
CA SER A 245 8.30 16.26 -27.73
C SER A 245 8.69 17.72 -28.07
N VAL A 246 7.77 18.68 -27.91
CA VAL A 246 8.00 20.11 -28.12
C VAL A 246 8.10 20.90 -26.80
N ASN A 247 8.34 20.22 -25.67
CA ASN A 247 8.48 20.79 -24.33
C ASN A 247 7.23 21.53 -23.80
N LYS A 248 6.05 21.25 -24.34
CA LYS A 248 4.79 21.72 -23.76
C LYS A 248 4.44 20.83 -22.58
N GLU A 249 4.19 21.44 -21.42
CA GLU A 249 3.88 20.73 -20.18
C GLU A 249 2.39 20.36 -20.09
N TYR A 250 2.14 19.23 -19.45
CA TYR A 250 0.81 18.69 -19.18
C TYR A 250 0.75 18.16 -17.75
N ASN A 251 -0.40 18.33 -17.12
CA ASN A 251 -0.74 17.71 -15.85
C ASN A 251 -2.09 17.00 -15.99
N THR A 252 -2.18 15.78 -15.47
CA THR A 252 -3.42 15.03 -15.36
C THR A 252 -3.51 14.37 -14.00
N ASP A 253 -4.72 14.21 -13.49
CA ASP A 253 -4.98 13.64 -12.17
C ASP A 253 -5.67 12.29 -12.34
N GLU A 254 -5.17 11.29 -11.63
CA GLU A 254 -5.78 9.97 -11.49
C GLU A 254 -6.04 9.69 -10.00
N ASN A 255 -6.98 8.78 -9.73
CA ASN A 255 -7.27 8.34 -8.38
C ASN A 255 -7.09 6.84 -8.29
N PHE A 256 -6.33 6.41 -7.29
CA PHE A 256 -6.14 4.99 -7.00
C PHE A 256 -6.74 4.67 -5.64
N ASP A 257 -7.30 3.50 -5.54
CA ASP A 257 -7.78 3.02 -4.27
C ASP A 257 -6.75 2.11 -3.59
N MET A 258 -6.55 2.30 -2.29
CA MET A 258 -5.75 1.43 -1.45
C MET A 258 -6.58 0.96 -0.28
N PHE A 259 -6.49 -0.34 0.03
CA PHE A 259 -7.09 -0.89 1.23
C PHE A 259 -6.11 -0.76 2.38
N ILE A 260 -6.56 -0.19 3.49
CA ILE A 260 -5.80 -0.11 4.72
C ILE A 260 -6.63 -0.72 5.86
N SER A 261 -5.95 -1.37 6.79
CA SER A 261 -6.55 -1.94 7.98
C SER A 261 -6.20 -1.11 9.20
N GLY A 262 -7.08 -1.13 10.22
CA GLY A 262 -6.90 -0.35 11.44
C GLY A 262 -5.56 -0.60 12.14
N ARG A 263 -5.10 0.36 12.96
CA ARG A 263 -3.81 0.26 13.66
C ARG A 263 -3.66 -0.97 14.57
N ASN A 264 -4.78 -1.54 15.01
CA ASN A 264 -4.80 -2.73 15.85
C ASN A 264 -4.95 -4.02 15.04
N TYR A 265 -5.16 -3.94 13.72
CA TYR A 265 -5.39 -5.12 12.91
C TYR A 265 -4.07 -5.82 12.56
N ILE A 266 -4.05 -7.15 12.70
CA ILE A 266 -2.96 -8.00 12.23
C ILE A 266 -3.49 -9.25 11.53
N THR A 267 -2.67 -9.80 10.63
CA THR A 267 -2.80 -11.17 10.15
C THR A 267 -1.54 -11.94 10.49
N TRP A 268 -1.67 -13.15 10.99
CA TRP A 268 -0.55 -14.00 11.42
C TRP A 268 0.26 -14.66 10.28
N ASN A 269 0.10 -14.20 9.04
CA ASN A 269 0.88 -14.70 7.89
C ASN A 269 2.36 -14.27 7.94
N GLU A 270 2.66 -13.17 8.64
CA GLU A 270 4.01 -12.61 8.82
C GLU A 270 4.13 -12.19 10.30
N PRO A 271 4.24 -13.17 11.23
CA PRO A 271 4.09 -12.95 12.66
C PRO A 271 5.14 -11.99 13.23
N GLU A 272 6.32 -11.86 12.61
CA GLU A 272 7.39 -10.94 12.99
C GLU A 272 6.94 -9.47 13.05
N MET A 273 5.88 -9.10 12.32
CA MET A 273 5.36 -7.73 12.33
C MET A 273 4.84 -7.28 13.70
N ILE A 274 4.50 -8.22 14.58
CA ILE A 274 4.07 -7.94 15.96
C ILE A 274 5.12 -7.15 16.75
N ALA A 275 6.40 -7.22 16.37
CA ALA A 275 7.47 -6.43 16.97
C ALA A 275 7.22 -4.92 16.89
N SER A 276 6.45 -4.46 15.90
CA SER A 276 6.05 -3.06 15.75
C SER A 276 5.08 -2.58 16.85
N TRP A 277 4.33 -3.49 17.49
CA TRP A 277 3.43 -3.17 18.61
C TRP A 277 4.14 -3.18 19.97
N VAL A 278 5.32 -3.80 20.06
CA VAL A 278 6.17 -3.76 21.26
C VAL A 278 6.84 -2.39 21.33
N THR A 279 6.37 -1.54 22.26
CA THR A 279 6.65 -0.09 22.29
C THR A 279 7.29 0.36 23.60
N PRO A 280 8.50 -0.12 23.92
CA PRO A 280 9.17 0.23 25.17
C PRO A 280 9.62 1.69 25.23
N THR A 281 9.63 2.39 24.09
CA THR A 281 10.00 3.82 24.04
C THR A 281 8.81 4.76 24.17
N GLN A 282 7.59 4.24 24.16
CA GLN A 282 6.37 4.99 24.43
C GLN A 282 6.48 5.66 25.82
N PRO A 283 6.34 7.00 25.93
CA PRO A 283 6.56 7.72 27.19
C PRO A 283 5.80 7.13 28.38
N THR A 284 4.51 6.83 28.20
CA THR A 284 3.69 6.21 29.25
C THR A 284 4.21 4.83 29.68
N ILE A 285 4.69 4.00 28.74
CA ILE A 285 5.23 2.66 29.07
C ILE A 285 6.53 2.77 29.84
N ARG A 286 7.42 3.67 29.41
CA ARG A 286 8.68 3.96 30.13
C ARG A 286 8.43 4.46 31.54
N GLU A 287 7.51 5.40 31.70
CA GLU A 287 7.16 5.97 33.00
C GLU A 287 6.54 4.92 33.92
N PHE A 288 5.59 4.13 33.41
CA PHE A 288 4.96 3.06 34.17
C PHE A 288 6.00 2.04 34.65
N ALA A 289 6.86 1.55 33.75
CA ALA A 289 7.88 0.56 34.07
C ALA A 289 8.89 1.09 35.11
N ALA A 290 9.38 2.32 34.92
CA ALA A 290 10.31 2.95 35.85
C ALA A 290 9.69 3.15 37.24
N LYS A 291 8.48 3.70 37.32
CA LYS A 291 7.80 3.93 38.62
C LYS A 291 7.36 2.64 39.30
N ALA A 292 7.09 1.58 38.54
CA ALA A 292 6.80 0.25 39.07
C ALA A 292 8.03 -0.42 39.69
N THR A 293 9.25 0.00 39.30
CA THR A 293 10.51 -0.67 39.64
C THR A 293 11.56 0.23 40.28
N ASP A 294 11.17 1.41 40.78
CA ASP A 294 12.06 2.46 41.32
C ASP A 294 12.97 2.00 42.48
N GLY A 295 12.67 0.85 43.11
CA GLY A 295 13.49 0.23 44.16
C GLY A 295 14.47 -0.84 43.70
N LEU A 296 14.71 -1.00 42.40
CA LEU A 296 15.66 -1.95 41.81
C LEU A 296 17.01 -1.30 41.49
N PRO A 297 18.11 -2.08 41.48
CA PRO A 297 19.40 -1.58 40.99
C PRO A 297 19.35 -1.22 39.51
N ALA A 298 20.17 -0.24 39.12
CA ALA A 298 20.35 0.13 37.72
C ALA A 298 21.12 -0.95 36.93
N GLY A 299 20.95 -0.99 35.61
CA GLY A 299 21.67 -1.93 34.73
C GLY A 299 21.08 -3.34 34.73
N MET A 300 19.81 -3.47 34.33
CA MET A 300 19.11 -4.75 34.37
C MET A 300 19.69 -5.80 33.42
N ASP A 301 20.27 -5.35 32.30
CA ASP A 301 20.95 -6.17 31.29
C ASP A 301 22.20 -6.90 31.81
N THR A 302 22.86 -6.31 32.81
CA THR A 302 24.09 -6.84 33.43
C THR A 302 23.86 -7.35 34.87
N SER A 303 22.62 -7.28 35.34
CA SER A 303 22.23 -7.76 36.66
C SER A 303 22.19 -9.29 36.72
N SER A 304 22.34 -9.84 37.93
CA SER A 304 22.20 -11.29 38.17
C SER A 304 20.80 -11.80 37.77
N THR A 305 20.69 -13.07 37.39
CA THR A 305 19.42 -13.71 37.03
C THR A 305 18.36 -13.58 38.14
N THR A 306 18.76 -13.63 39.42
CA THR A 306 17.87 -13.39 40.57
C THR A 306 17.26 -11.98 40.56
N VAL A 307 18.07 -10.95 40.27
CA VAL A 307 17.59 -9.57 40.19
C VAL A 307 16.68 -9.38 38.97
N GLN A 308 17.02 -9.98 37.84
CA GLN A 308 16.19 -9.95 36.63
C GLN A 308 14.83 -10.64 36.85
N LEU A 309 14.82 -11.80 37.51
CA LEU A 309 13.59 -12.51 37.88
C LEU A 309 12.73 -11.69 38.83
N MET A 310 13.34 -11.03 39.82
CA MET A 310 12.64 -10.12 40.72
C MET A 310 12.02 -8.94 39.95
N ALA A 311 12.76 -8.34 39.02
CA ALA A 311 12.27 -7.24 38.19
C ALA A 311 11.08 -7.65 37.32
N ALA A 312 11.22 -8.79 36.63
CA ALA A 312 10.17 -9.38 35.81
C ALA A 312 8.91 -9.67 36.64
N ARG A 313 9.07 -10.27 37.82
CA ARG A 313 7.96 -10.53 38.77
C ARG A 313 7.31 -9.24 39.24
N TRP A 314 8.10 -8.21 39.53
CA TRP A 314 7.61 -6.94 40.03
C TRP A 314 6.77 -6.21 38.97
N LEU A 315 7.23 -6.16 37.73
CA LEU A 315 6.45 -5.62 36.61
C LEU A 315 5.14 -6.38 36.40
N PHE A 316 5.18 -7.72 36.41
CA PHE A 316 4.00 -8.56 36.24
C PHE A 316 2.98 -8.32 37.35
N LYS A 317 3.43 -8.33 38.61
CA LYS A 317 2.55 -8.10 39.76
C LYS A 317 2.00 -6.68 39.74
N THR A 318 2.79 -5.67 39.38
CA THR A 318 2.30 -4.29 39.24
C THR A 318 1.26 -4.18 38.14
N MET A 319 1.45 -4.82 36.98
CA MET A 319 0.46 -4.90 35.90
C MET A 319 -0.87 -5.49 36.39
N ARG A 320 -0.82 -6.59 37.16
CA ARG A 320 -2.02 -7.20 37.77
C ARG A 320 -2.67 -6.34 38.85
N SER A 321 -1.88 -5.77 39.76
CA SER A 321 -2.37 -4.85 40.80
C SER A 321 -3.01 -3.60 40.20
N TYR A 322 -2.46 -3.09 39.09
CA TYR A 322 -3.02 -1.96 38.34
C TYR A 322 -4.42 -2.26 37.77
N GLY A 323 -4.72 -3.55 37.59
CA GLY A 323 -6.03 -4.08 37.21
C GLY A 323 -6.09 -4.65 35.80
N VAL A 324 -4.96 -4.89 35.12
CA VAL A 324 -4.95 -5.51 33.79
C VAL A 324 -5.41 -6.96 33.89
N ASN A 325 -6.50 -7.31 33.21
CA ASN A 325 -7.09 -8.64 33.21
C ASN A 325 -7.14 -9.27 31.81
N TYR A 326 -7.22 -10.60 31.77
CA TYR A 326 -7.47 -11.32 30.53
C TYR A 326 -8.94 -11.20 30.10
N VAL A 327 -9.18 -10.75 28.88
CA VAL A 327 -10.50 -10.67 28.24
C VAL A 327 -10.32 -10.96 26.76
N ASN A 328 -10.98 -12.00 26.24
CA ASN A 328 -10.92 -12.34 24.82
C ASN A 328 -11.38 -11.20 23.91
N ASP A 329 -10.76 -11.12 22.75
CA ASP A 329 -11.20 -10.28 21.65
C ASP A 329 -12.59 -10.63 21.12
N VAL A 330 -13.18 -9.66 20.42
CA VAL A 330 -14.34 -9.91 19.57
C VAL A 330 -13.89 -10.67 18.32
N HIS A 331 -14.58 -11.75 17.96
CA HIS A 331 -14.21 -12.54 16.79
C HIS A 331 -14.28 -11.70 15.49
N THR A 332 -13.16 -11.61 14.78
CA THR A 332 -13.05 -10.95 13.47
C THR A 332 -12.24 -11.78 12.47
N ASP A 333 -12.26 -11.39 11.19
CA ASP A 333 -11.37 -11.94 10.16
C ASP A 333 -9.94 -11.38 10.35
N GLY A 334 -9.21 -11.90 11.34
CA GLY A 334 -7.90 -11.39 11.79
C GLY A 334 -7.83 -11.30 13.31
N ASP A 335 -6.78 -10.66 13.84
CA ASP A 335 -6.66 -10.33 15.27
C ASP A 335 -6.66 -8.83 15.53
N TYR A 336 -7.07 -8.45 16.74
CA TYR A 336 -7.08 -7.07 17.21
C TYR A 336 -6.05 -6.89 18.35
N ILE A 337 -4.83 -6.50 17.96
CA ILE A 337 -3.74 -6.27 18.91
C ILE A 337 -3.82 -4.84 19.46
N GLN A 338 -4.07 -4.69 20.75
CA GLN A 338 -3.93 -3.43 21.48
C GLN A 338 -2.46 -3.05 21.63
N PHE A 339 -2.16 -1.77 21.47
CA PHE A 339 -0.87 -1.26 21.90
C PHE A 339 -0.76 -1.32 23.43
N PRO A 340 0.45 -1.49 24.01
CA PRO A 340 0.67 -1.50 25.46
C PRO A 340 -0.05 -0.37 26.22
N TYR A 341 -0.04 0.83 25.65
CA TYR A 341 -0.73 2.00 26.20
C TYR A 341 -2.25 1.80 26.25
N GLU A 342 -2.84 1.21 25.20
CA GLU A 342 -4.26 0.88 25.13
C GLU A 342 -4.61 -0.21 26.14
N THR A 343 -3.79 -1.25 26.28
CA THR A 343 -3.98 -2.32 27.30
C THR A 343 -3.95 -1.76 28.72
N LEU A 344 -3.02 -0.84 29.04
CA LEU A 344 -3.00 -0.14 30.33
C LEU A 344 -4.24 0.73 30.52
N LYS A 345 -4.63 1.49 29.50
CA LYS A 345 -5.82 2.37 29.54
C LYS A 345 -7.10 1.56 29.78
N ASN A 346 -7.27 0.46 29.06
CA ASN A 346 -8.47 -0.38 29.08
C ASN A 346 -8.48 -1.34 30.27
N LYS A 347 -7.30 -1.64 30.82
CA LYS A 347 -7.10 -2.62 31.90
C LYS A 347 -7.62 -4.01 31.56
N ALA A 348 -7.65 -4.33 30.27
CA ALA A 348 -8.16 -5.59 29.74
C ALA A 348 -7.54 -5.84 28.37
N GLY A 349 -7.34 -7.11 28.05
CA GLY A 349 -6.87 -7.58 26.75
C GLY A 349 -6.70 -9.10 26.77
N ASP A 350 -6.50 -9.72 25.62
CA ASP A 350 -6.35 -11.18 25.52
C ASP A 350 -4.88 -11.60 25.58
N CYS A 351 -4.49 -12.66 24.86
CA CYS A 351 -3.16 -13.25 24.98
C CYS A 351 -2.06 -12.34 24.41
N ASP A 352 -2.22 -11.79 23.21
CA ASP A 352 -1.20 -10.92 22.60
C ASP A 352 -1.13 -9.57 23.30
N ASP A 353 -2.27 -8.98 23.68
CA ASP A 353 -2.31 -7.73 24.43
C ASP A 353 -1.47 -7.80 25.72
N ASN A 354 -1.68 -8.85 26.52
CA ASN A 354 -0.94 -9.04 27.76
C ASN A 354 0.54 -9.36 27.49
N ALA A 355 0.83 -10.16 26.46
CA ALA A 355 2.19 -10.52 26.08
C ALA A 355 2.98 -9.30 25.62
N ILE A 356 2.42 -8.47 24.73
CA ILE A 356 3.04 -7.27 24.18
C ILE A 356 3.20 -6.19 25.23
N LEU A 357 2.21 -5.98 26.10
CA LEU A 357 2.36 -5.08 27.25
C LEU A 357 3.53 -5.52 28.13
N TYR A 358 3.57 -6.80 28.51
CA TYR A 358 4.62 -7.31 29.39
C TYR A 358 6.01 -7.23 28.74
N ALA A 359 6.14 -7.64 27.47
CA ALA A 359 7.38 -7.51 26.70
C ALA A 359 7.85 -6.05 26.61
N SER A 360 6.93 -5.11 26.38
CA SER A 360 7.25 -3.68 26.32
C SER A 360 7.73 -3.13 27.66
N LEU A 361 7.15 -3.60 28.78
CA LEU A 361 7.58 -3.22 30.12
C LEU A 361 8.98 -3.79 30.46
N LEU A 362 9.24 -5.04 30.07
CA LEU A 362 10.55 -5.68 30.24
C LEU A 362 11.65 -4.92 29.45
N GLU A 363 11.41 -4.66 28.16
CA GLU A 363 12.34 -3.91 27.31
C GLU A 363 12.56 -2.48 27.82
N ALA A 364 11.52 -1.84 28.38
CA ALA A 364 11.62 -0.49 28.93
C ALA A 364 12.58 -0.38 30.13
N ILE A 365 12.78 -1.47 30.89
CA ILE A 365 13.76 -1.54 31.98
C ILE A 365 15.08 -2.21 31.57
N GLY A 366 15.24 -2.56 30.29
CA GLY A 366 16.47 -3.14 29.73
C GLY A 366 16.55 -4.67 29.77
N LEU A 367 15.46 -5.38 30.06
CA LEU A 367 15.42 -6.83 29.89
C LEU A 367 15.11 -7.19 28.44
N LYS A 368 15.94 -8.06 27.85
CA LYS A 368 15.77 -8.54 26.49
C LYS A 368 14.55 -9.47 26.43
N SER A 369 13.42 -8.95 25.98
CA SER A 369 12.17 -9.68 25.92
C SER A 369 12.10 -10.63 24.73
N PHE A 370 11.18 -11.58 24.81
CA PHE A 370 10.68 -12.31 23.65
C PHE A 370 9.16 -12.50 23.76
N LEU A 371 8.53 -12.70 22.61
CA LEU A 371 7.18 -13.22 22.47
C LEU A 371 7.28 -14.67 21.97
N MET A 372 6.56 -15.57 22.63
CA MET A 372 6.46 -16.97 22.25
C MET A 372 5.11 -17.22 21.60
N LEU A 373 5.14 -17.57 20.33
CA LEU A 373 3.96 -17.99 19.59
C LEU A 373 3.93 -19.52 19.57
N VAL A 374 2.81 -20.06 20.04
CA VAL A 374 2.49 -21.50 19.95
C VAL A 374 1.12 -21.62 19.28
N PRO A 375 0.70 -22.82 18.82
CA PRO A 375 -0.57 -22.95 18.12
C PRO A 375 -1.77 -22.39 18.91
N GLY A 376 -2.34 -21.29 18.41
CA GLY A 376 -3.52 -20.62 18.98
C GLY A 376 -3.27 -19.83 20.26
N HIS A 377 -2.02 -19.54 20.63
CA HIS A 377 -1.71 -18.79 21.85
C HIS A 377 -0.37 -18.06 21.76
N ILE A 378 -0.24 -16.97 22.52
CA ILE A 378 0.98 -16.17 22.62
C ILE A 378 1.19 -15.71 24.06
N PHE A 379 2.44 -15.75 24.51
CA PHE A 379 2.86 -15.22 25.80
C PHE A 379 4.25 -14.60 25.68
N ALA A 380 4.76 -13.99 26.75
CA ALA A 380 6.03 -13.29 26.72
C ALA A 380 7.04 -13.85 27.72
N GLY A 381 8.29 -13.46 27.58
CA GLY A 381 9.35 -13.78 28.51
C GLY A 381 10.55 -12.90 28.28
N TYR A 382 11.68 -13.26 28.88
CA TYR A 382 12.94 -12.59 28.64
C TYR A 382 14.08 -13.61 28.59
N ILE A 383 15.17 -13.21 27.95
CA ILE A 383 16.44 -13.93 28.02
C ILE A 383 17.22 -13.37 29.20
N ASP A 384 17.56 -14.23 30.16
CA ASP A 384 18.32 -13.83 31.34
C ASP A 384 19.82 -13.60 31.01
N SER A 385 20.58 -13.11 32.00
CA SER A 385 22.01 -12.83 31.83
C SER A 385 22.89 -14.06 31.61
N ASP A 386 22.38 -15.26 31.92
CA ASP A 386 23.03 -16.54 31.62
C ASP A 386 22.69 -17.05 30.20
N GLY A 387 21.75 -16.39 29.52
CA GLY A 387 21.32 -16.72 28.16
C GLY A 387 20.16 -17.71 28.09
N TYR A 388 19.51 -18.02 29.21
CA TYR A 388 18.36 -18.90 29.27
C TYR A 388 17.05 -18.14 29.04
N ALA A 389 16.10 -18.79 28.38
CA ALA A 389 14.76 -18.25 28.23
C ALA A 389 13.97 -18.43 29.54
N VAL A 390 13.38 -17.34 30.02
CA VAL A 390 12.45 -17.34 31.16
C VAL A 390 11.04 -17.05 30.63
N PRO A 391 10.28 -18.08 30.24
CA PRO A 391 8.93 -17.94 29.70
C PRO A 391 7.90 -17.65 30.80
N ILE A 392 7.07 -16.63 30.61
CA ILE A 392 6.03 -16.21 31.56
C ILE A 392 4.68 -16.27 30.85
N GLU A 393 3.78 -17.15 31.30
CA GLU A 393 2.40 -17.20 30.79
C GLU A 393 1.63 -15.95 31.20
N THR A 394 1.60 -14.96 30.31
CA THR A 394 1.11 -13.60 30.56
C THR A 394 -0.40 -13.50 30.69
N THR A 395 -1.16 -14.59 30.56
CA THR A 395 -2.61 -14.59 30.85
C THR A 395 -2.93 -14.99 32.29
N SER A 396 -1.95 -15.51 33.04
CA SER A 396 -2.11 -15.87 34.46
C SER A 396 -2.27 -14.62 35.35
N ASN A 397 -3.00 -14.75 36.45
CA ASN A 397 -3.12 -13.71 37.48
C ASN A 397 -2.01 -13.78 38.55
N ASP A 398 -1.29 -14.91 38.61
CA ASP A 398 -0.21 -15.13 39.55
C ASP A 398 1.10 -15.43 38.82
N PHE A 399 2.20 -14.85 39.30
CA PHE A 399 3.49 -14.94 38.62
C PHE A 399 4.11 -16.33 38.72
N ASP A 400 3.96 -17.03 39.85
CA ASP A 400 4.59 -18.34 40.03
C ASP A 400 3.86 -19.37 39.15
N ASN A 401 2.53 -19.28 39.08
CA ASN A 401 1.74 -20.03 38.11
C ASN A 401 2.08 -19.64 36.65
N ALA A 402 2.33 -18.35 36.39
CA ALA A 402 2.70 -17.87 35.07
C ALA A 402 4.04 -18.47 34.61
N LEU A 403 5.05 -18.46 35.49
CA LEU A 403 6.36 -19.04 35.21
C LEU A 403 6.27 -20.55 34.98
N LEU A 404 5.61 -21.29 35.88
CA LEU A 404 5.46 -22.74 35.74
C LEU A 404 4.68 -23.12 34.46
N SER A 405 3.62 -22.39 34.14
CA SER A 405 2.84 -22.63 32.92
C SER A 405 3.60 -22.24 31.66
N GLY A 406 4.39 -21.17 31.72
CA GLY A 406 5.28 -20.74 30.63
C GLY A 406 6.36 -21.79 30.35
N ILE A 407 7.02 -22.31 31.38
CA ILE A 407 8.01 -23.40 31.26
C ILE A 407 7.36 -24.64 30.65
N SER A 408 6.20 -25.05 31.18
CA SER A 408 5.46 -26.22 30.68
C SER A 408 5.10 -26.08 29.20
N GLN A 409 4.66 -24.90 28.75
CA GLN A 409 4.35 -24.67 27.34
C GLN A 409 5.60 -24.59 26.47
N TYR A 410 6.65 -23.94 26.95
CA TYR A 410 7.95 -23.87 26.27
C TYR A 410 8.51 -25.28 26.00
N GLU A 411 8.48 -26.15 27.00
CA GLU A 411 8.89 -27.55 26.87
C GLU A 411 7.97 -28.35 25.95
N LYS A 412 6.64 -28.18 26.10
CA LYS A 412 5.64 -28.90 25.29
C LYS A 412 5.77 -28.59 23.80
N TYR A 413 6.06 -27.33 23.46
CA TYR A 413 6.12 -26.86 22.07
C TYR A 413 7.54 -26.63 21.58
N ALA A 414 8.56 -27.24 22.21
CA ALA A 414 9.98 -27.03 21.88
C ALA A 414 10.35 -27.20 20.38
N GLU A 415 9.55 -27.94 19.61
CA GLU A 415 9.73 -28.16 18.16
C GLU A 415 8.72 -27.38 17.28
N GLN A 416 7.77 -26.66 17.88
CA GLN A 416 6.61 -26.05 17.21
C GLN A 416 6.28 -24.66 17.79
N TYR A 417 7.30 -23.87 18.09
CA TYR A 417 7.15 -22.49 18.53
C TYR A 417 7.85 -21.55 17.57
N ASP A 418 7.37 -20.31 17.51
CA ASP A 418 8.13 -19.17 16.97
C ASP A 418 8.51 -18.23 18.11
N MET A 419 9.81 -17.99 18.28
CA MET A 419 10.34 -17.04 19.26
C MET A 419 10.66 -15.72 18.57
N ILE A 420 9.87 -14.71 18.87
CA ILE A 420 10.04 -13.37 18.32
C ILE A 420 10.76 -12.53 19.37
N ILE A 421 11.98 -12.09 19.06
CA ILE A 421 12.75 -11.17 19.91
C ILE A 421 12.59 -9.76 19.32
N PRO A 422 11.73 -8.89 19.90
CA PRO A 422 11.36 -7.62 19.28
C PRO A 422 12.57 -6.73 18.99
N SER A 423 13.50 -6.65 19.95
CA SER A 423 14.74 -5.87 19.82
C SER A 423 15.66 -6.32 18.68
N SER A 424 15.56 -7.59 18.24
CA SER A 424 16.30 -8.10 17.08
C SER A 424 15.62 -7.78 15.75
N LEU A 425 14.32 -7.46 15.79
CA LEU A 425 13.48 -7.21 14.61
C LEU A 425 13.21 -5.73 14.35
N TRP A 426 13.40 -4.81 15.30
CA TRP A 426 13.13 -3.38 15.11
C TRP A 426 13.89 -2.70 13.97
N LYS A 427 14.93 -3.34 13.40
CA LYS A 427 15.55 -2.87 12.15
C LYS A 427 14.64 -3.09 10.93
N SER A 428 13.91 -4.20 10.90
CA SER A 428 13.01 -4.59 9.81
C SER A 428 11.55 -4.23 10.11
N TYR A 429 11.16 -4.24 11.39
CA TYR A 429 9.82 -3.92 11.90
C TYR A 429 9.94 -2.93 13.08
N PRO A 430 10.27 -1.65 12.83
CA PRO A 430 10.42 -0.65 13.89
C PRO A 430 9.21 -0.53 14.81
N SER A 431 9.45 -0.32 16.11
CA SER A 431 8.37 -0.04 17.08
C SER A 431 7.59 1.22 16.69
N VAL A 432 6.26 1.16 16.74
CA VAL A 432 5.36 2.25 16.36
C VAL A 432 4.70 2.84 17.59
N ASN A 433 5.18 3.99 18.06
CA ASN A 433 4.56 4.67 19.21
C ASN A 433 3.27 5.38 18.80
N LEU A 434 2.23 5.24 19.62
CA LEU A 434 0.95 5.95 19.45
C LEU A 434 1.06 7.41 19.91
N PRO A 435 0.32 8.34 19.26
CA PRO A 435 0.10 9.66 19.80
C PRO A 435 -0.68 9.57 21.13
N GLU A 436 -0.06 9.97 22.24
CA GLU A 436 -0.73 9.96 23.55
C GLU A 436 -1.72 11.11 23.65
N SER A 437 -2.96 10.81 24.01
CA SER A 437 -4.04 11.79 24.19
C SER A 437 -4.62 11.83 25.60
N VAL A 438 -4.32 10.83 26.44
CA VAL A 438 -4.84 10.72 27.80
C VAL A 438 -3.71 10.37 28.76
N GLN A 439 -3.58 11.14 29.82
CA GLN A 439 -2.67 10.81 30.91
C GLN A 439 -3.27 9.68 31.75
N LEU A 440 -2.54 8.58 31.93
CA LEU A 440 -2.97 7.47 32.78
C LEU A 440 -2.59 7.74 34.24
N ASN A 441 -3.38 7.19 35.17
CA ASN A 441 -2.95 7.09 36.57
C ASN A 441 -1.75 6.15 36.64
N MET A 442 -0.76 6.47 37.48
CA MET A 442 0.48 5.72 37.61
C MET A 442 0.69 5.24 39.05
N PRO A 443 1.19 4.00 39.24
CA PRO A 443 1.78 3.63 40.52
C PRO A 443 3.07 4.44 40.74
N SER A 444 3.51 4.57 41.98
CA SER A 444 4.84 5.10 42.32
C SER A 444 5.30 4.42 43.58
N ILE A 445 6.07 3.34 43.41
CA ILE A 445 6.40 2.43 44.52
C ILE A 445 7.84 2.66 44.94
N THR A 446 8.03 3.10 46.18
CA THR A 446 9.36 3.18 46.78
C THR A 446 9.54 2.07 47.81
N LYS A 447 10.80 1.67 48.00
CA LYS A 447 11.21 0.61 48.93
C LYS A 447 12.32 1.16 49.83
N GLN A 448 12.20 0.95 51.13
CA GLN A 448 13.25 1.21 52.11
C GLN A 448 13.53 -0.07 52.88
N ILE A 449 14.80 -0.50 52.92
CA ILE A 449 15.23 -1.67 53.66
C ILE A 449 15.95 -1.18 54.91
N SER A 450 15.57 -1.72 56.07
CA SER A 450 16.20 -1.41 57.35
C SER A 450 17.48 -2.23 57.54
N ASP A 451 18.30 -1.86 58.52
CA ASP A 451 19.43 -2.67 58.92
C ASP A 451 18.98 -4.09 59.31
N CYS A 452 19.84 -5.07 59.08
CA CYS A 452 19.57 -6.44 59.48
C CYS A 452 19.90 -6.63 60.97
N GLU A 453 18.97 -7.23 61.70
CA GLU A 453 19.09 -7.57 63.12
C GLU A 453 19.25 -9.08 63.30
N LEU A 454 20.20 -9.50 64.14
CA LEU A 454 20.35 -10.90 64.53
C LEU A 454 19.69 -11.12 65.89
N ASP A 455 18.79 -12.10 65.96
CA ASP A 455 18.15 -12.51 67.21
C ASP A 455 18.31 -14.02 67.43
N PHE A 456 18.25 -14.45 68.69
CA PHE A 456 18.29 -15.85 69.08
C PHE A 456 16.96 -16.25 69.71
N ASN A 457 16.31 -17.28 69.17
CA ASN A 457 15.12 -17.88 69.74
C ASN A 457 15.31 -19.40 69.97
N LEU A 458 14.53 -19.99 70.89
CA LEU A 458 14.69 -21.40 71.29
C LEU A 458 14.15 -22.42 70.27
N ILE A 459 13.46 -21.96 69.22
CA ILE A 459 12.80 -22.80 68.21
C ILE A 459 13.67 -22.89 66.94
N ASP A 460 14.15 -21.74 66.47
CA ASP A 460 14.88 -21.55 65.20
C ASP A 460 16.36 -21.19 65.40
N TYR A 461 16.85 -21.20 66.65
CA TYR A 461 18.21 -20.75 67.02
C TYR A 461 18.46 -19.30 66.59
N TRP A 462 19.52 -19.04 65.82
CA TRP A 462 19.84 -17.71 65.33
C TRP A 462 19.04 -17.41 64.07
N VAL A 463 18.32 -16.30 64.08
CA VAL A 463 17.55 -15.77 62.96
C VAL A 463 18.03 -14.36 62.62
N ALA A 464 18.19 -14.10 61.32
CA ALA A 464 18.41 -12.77 60.78
C ALA A 464 17.07 -12.18 60.38
N SER A 465 16.77 -10.96 60.82
CA SER A 465 15.56 -10.25 60.45
C SER A 465 15.86 -8.90 59.83
N THR A 466 15.07 -8.51 58.84
CA THR A 466 15.12 -7.16 58.27
C THR A 466 13.73 -6.70 57.94
N ASN A 467 13.46 -5.42 58.18
CA ASN A 467 12.20 -4.79 57.83
C ASN A 467 12.31 -4.07 56.49
N VAL A 468 11.37 -4.37 55.60
CA VAL A 468 11.21 -3.69 54.32
C VAL A 468 9.92 -2.89 54.35
N GLN A 469 10.04 -1.57 54.22
CA GLN A 469 8.93 -0.67 54.07
C GLN A 469 8.70 -0.37 52.60
N PHE A 470 7.46 -0.56 52.14
CA PHE A 470 6.99 -0.12 50.84
C PHE A 470 6.03 1.04 50.99
N VAL A 471 6.13 2.03 50.10
CA VAL A 471 5.19 3.16 50.03
C VAL A 471 4.72 3.33 48.60
N ASN A 472 3.40 3.38 48.39
CA ASN A 472 2.84 3.80 47.11
C ASN A 472 2.42 5.28 47.16
N SER A 473 3.29 6.16 46.67
CA SER A 473 3.01 7.60 46.56
C SER A 473 2.28 7.98 45.26
N GLY A 474 1.93 6.99 44.43
CA GLY A 474 1.24 7.18 43.16
C GLY A 474 -0.27 7.32 43.32
N ASN A 475 -0.96 7.44 42.19
CA ASN A 475 -2.43 7.55 42.13
C ASN A 475 -3.09 6.32 41.49
N ALA A 476 -2.34 5.23 41.31
CA ALA A 476 -2.87 3.91 40.96
C ALA A 476 -2.27 2.83 41.87
N PRO A 477 -2.98 1.69 42.05
CA PRO A 477 -2.39 0.55 42.72
C PRO A 477 -1.17 0.01 41.95
N GLY A 478 -0.20 -0.50 42.68
CA GLY A 478 0.95 -1.21 42.13
C GLY A 478 1.35 -2.37 43.03
N ALA A 479 2.49 -2.99 42.77
CA ALA A 479 3.06 -3.99 43.65
C ALA A 479 4.35 -3.47 44.29
N GLY A 480 4.68 -3.93 45.49
CA GLY A 480 6.01 -3.82 46.08
C GLY A 480 6.59 -5.21 46.26
N CYS A 481 7.78 -5.47 45.72
CA CYS A 481 8.46 -6.75 45.83
C CYS A 481 9.82 -6.60 46.50
N ALA A 482 10.20 -7.58 47.32
CA ALA A 482 11.54 -7.70 47.86
C ALA A 482 11.95 -9.16 47.97
N ALA A 483 13.26 -9.38 47.89
CA ALA A 483 13.90 -10.63 48.26
C ALA A 483 15.03 -10.31 49.23
N VAL A 484 15.18 -11.14 50.25
CA VAL A 484 16.25 -11.06 51.24
C VAL A 484 16.93 -12.43 51.28
N ALA A 485 18.25 -12.44 51.29
CA ALA A 485 19.05 -13.65 51.22
C ALA A 485 20.20 -13.60 52.24
N THR A 486 20.57 -14.76 52.77
CA THR A 486 21.73 -14.94 53.64
C THR A 486 22.81 -15.72 52.92
N TYR A 487 24.08 -15.40 53.19
CA TYR A 487 25.23 -16.06 52.57
C TYR A 487 26.23 -16.49 53.64
N GLU A 488 26.84 -17.67 53.47
CA GLU A 488 27.97 -18.14 54.27
C GLU A 488 29.12 -18.48 53.31
N ASN A 489 30.30 -17.86 53.51
CA ASN A 489 31.46 -18.03 52.63
C ASN A 489 31.13 -17.79 51.14
N ASN A 490 30.34 -16.75 50.85
CA ASN A 490 29.80 -16.41 49.51
C ASN A 490 28.84 -17.44 48.89
N ASN A 491 28.41 -18.48 49.64
CA ASN A 491 27.39 -19.42 49.19
C ASN A 491 26.03 -19.02 49.77
N LEU A 492 25.00 -19.01 48.94
CA LEU A 492 23.63 -18.77 49.37
C LEU A 492 23.21 -19.83 50.39
N LYS A 493 22.64 -19.39 51.52
CA LYS A 493 22.18 -20.27 52.61
C LYS A 493 20.67 -20.34 52.68
N ASP A 494 20.04 -19.19 52.84
CA ASP A 494 18.60 -19.05 52.86
C ASP A 494 18.20 -17.84 52.01
N GLN A 495 16.99 -17.90 51.46
CA GLN A 495 16.41 -16.81 50.69
C GLN A 495 14.91 -16.80 50.86
N GLN A 496 14.37 -15.62 51.14
CA GLN A 496 12.95 -15.36 51.15
C GLN A 496 12.61 -14.27 50.16
N TYR A 497 11.43 -14.38 49.57
CA TYR A 497 10.89 -13.40 48.65
C TYR A 497 9.43 -13.14 48.95
N GLY A 498 8.95 -11.95 48.62
CA GLY A 498 7.54 -11.61 48.72
C GLY A 498 7.17 -10.43 47.84
N CYS A 499 5.92 -10.41 47.41
CA CYS A 499 5.32 -9.32 46.64
C CYS A 499 3.93 -9.02 47.20
N TRP A 500 3.59 -7.74 47.30
CA TRP A 500 2.30 -7.29 47.83
C TRP A 500 1.70 -6.20 46.95
N THR A 501 0.39 -6.27 46.72
CA THR A 501 -0.37 -5.15 46.17
C THR A 501 -0.38 -4.00 47.18
N LEU A 502 -0.18 -2.78 46.69
CA LEU A 502 -0.18 -1.53 47.45
C LEU A 502 -1.14 -0.54 46.79
N ASN A 503 -2.16 -0.11 47.53
CA ASN A 503 -3.10 0.91 47.08
C ASN A 503 -2.48 2.31 47.14
N PRO A 504 -3.01 3.30 46.40
CA PRO A 504 -2.55 4.69 46.50
C PRO A 504 -2.52 5.20 47.95
N GLY A 505 -1.39 5.74 48.38
CA GLY A 505 -1.16 6.24 49.74
C GLY A 505 -0.88 5.17 50.79
N GLU A 506 -0.84 3.89 50.43
CA GLU A 506 -0.54 2.79 51.35
C GLU A 506 0.95 2.74 51.70
N THR A 507 1.24 2.63 52.99
CA THR A 507 2.57 2.25 53.52
C THR A 507 2.46 0.86 54.14
N LYS A 508 3.29 -0.08 53.69
CA LYS A 508 3.32 -1.46 54.17
C LYS A 508 4.70 -1.83 54.70
N ASN A 509 4.76 -2.29 55.94
CA ASN A 509 5.98 -2.83 56.54
C ASN A 509 5.93 -4.35 56.53
N VAL A 510 7.03 -4.98 56.12
CA VAL A 510 7.17 -6.44 56.06
C VAL A 510 8.48 -6.84 56.73
N VAL A 511 8.40 -7.77 57.68
CA VAL A 511 9.58 -8.37 58.30
C VAL A 511 9.90 -9.68 57.60
N PHE A 512 11.11 -9.79 57.07
CA PHE A 512 11.69 -11.05 56.61
C PHE A 512 12.48 -11.67 57.77
N GLN A 513 12.37 -12.98 57.96
CA GLN A 513 13.09 -13.73 59.00
C GLN A 513 13.76 -14.94 58.37
N LEU A 514 15.09 -14.91 58.24
CA LEU A 514 15.87 -15.96 57.60
C LEU A 514 16.59 -16.79 58.65
N ASP A 515 16.62 -18.09 58.46
CA ASP A 515 17.43 -18.98 59.29
C ASP A 515 18.90 -18.74 58.94
N VAL A 516 19.71 -18.46 59.96
CA VAL A 516 21.16 -18.36 59.78
C VAL A 516 21.92 -19.53 60.40
N SER A 517 21.28 -20.41 61.19
CA SER A 517 21.83 -21.60 61.87
C SER A 517 23.34 -21.82 61.64
N ILE A 518 24.14 -21.00 62.32
CA ILE A 518 25.57 -20.82 62.03
C ILE A 518 26.38 -21.82 62.84
N THR A 519 27.39 -22.44 62.24
CA THR A 519 28.32 -23.35 62.94
C THR A 519 29.42 -22.62 63.73
N ASN A 520 29.56 -21.29 63.58
CA ASN A 520 30.63 -20.51 64.21
C ASN A 520 30.20 -19.05 64.46
N ILE A 521 30.10 -18.65 65.74
CA ILE A 521 29.50 -17.39 66.21
C ILE A 521 30.50 -16.20 66.17
N ASP A 522 31.79 -16.46 66.08
CA ASP A 522 32.82 -15.43 66.35
C ASP A 522 33.07 -14.43 65.20
N ASN A 523 32.37 -14.55 64.06
CA ASN A 523 32.53 -13.69 62.88
C ASN A 523 31.19 -13.26 62.23
N THR A 524 30.11 -13.15 63.01
CA THR A 524 28.78 -12.87 62.47
C THR A 524 28.55 -11.37 62.25
N GLY A 525 28.43 -10.96 60.99
CA GLY A 525 27.86 -9.68 60.59
C GLY A 525 26.64 -9.93 59.71
N CYS A 526 25.55 -9.18 59.92
CA CYS A 526 24.42 -9.15 59.00
C CYS A 526 24.42 -7.82 58.25
N SER A 527 24.09 -7.83 56.97
CA SER A 527 24.02 -6.63 56.11
C SER A 527 22.85 -6.78 55.15
N SER A 528 22.10 -5.70 54.94
CA SER A 528 21.01 -5.64 53.96
C SER A 528 21.48 -4.85 52.73
N TYR A 529 20.99 -5.23 51.55
CA TYR A 529 21.33 -4.62 50.25
C TYR A 529 20.07 -4.37 49.42
#